data_AF-A0A939C7Q3-F1
#
_entry.id   AF-A0A939C7Q3-F1
#
_cell.length_a   1.000
_cell.length_b   1.000
_cell.length_c   1.000
_cell.angle_alpha   90.00
_cell.angle_beta   90.00
_cell.angle_gamma   90.00
#
_symmetry.space_group_name_H-M   'P 1'
#
loop_
_entity.id
_entity.type
_entity.pdbx_description
1 polymer ?
#
loop_
_entity_poly.entity_id
_entity_poly.type
_entity_poly.pdbx_seq_one_letter_code
_entity_poly.pdbx_strand_id
1 'polypeptide(L)' 'MTILSTILIVLVALEFFYILYLETFATTSKATARVFNVTKAELERPIVVTLFKNQGVYNGLIGLGLLYS' A
#
# COMPACT_ATOMS: atom_id res chain seq x y z
N MET A 1 13.35 2.05 -21.95
CA MET A 1 12.99 0.84 -21.18
C MET A 1 12.87 -0.35 -22.13
N THR A 2 13.29 -1.54 -21.71
CA THR A 2 12.92 -2.77 -22.45
C THR A 2 11.47 -3.12 -22.13
N ILE A 3 10.80 -3.86 -23.02
CA ILE A 3 9.41 -4.34 -22.77
C ILE A 3 9.34 -5.08 -21.44
N LEU A 4 10.35 -5.90 -21.13
CA LEU A 4 10.45 -6.62 -19.87
C LEU A 4 10.52 -5.66 -18.67
N SER A 5 11.36 -4.62 -18.73
CA SER A 5 11.46 -3.62 -17.67
C SER A 5 10.13 -2.89 -17.44
N THR A 6 9.43 -2.51 -18.51
CA THR A 6 8.11 -1.86 -18.40
C THR A 6 7.09 -2.75 -17.72
N ILE A 7 7.03 -4.04 -18.08
CA ILE A 7 6.13 -5.00 -17.44
C ILE A 7 6.42 -5.10 -15.94
N LEU A 8 7.69 -5.23 -15.56
CA LEU A 8 8.08 -5.33 -14.14
C LEU A 8 7.74 -4.05 -13.36
N ILE A 9 7.98 -2.87 -13.93
CA ILE A 9 7.65 -1.58 -13.29
C ILE A 9 6.13 -1.47 -13.06
N VAL A 10 5.32 -1.83 -14.05
CA VAL A 10 3.86 -1.81 -13.91
C VAL A 10 3.38 -2.77 -12.82
N LEU A 11 3.95 -3.98 -12.74
CA LEU A 11 3.62 -4.92 -11.67
C LEU A 11 3.93 -4.35 -10.29
N VAL A 12 5.12 -3.76 -10.11
CA VAL A 12 5.50 -3.13 -8.83
C VAL A 12 4.57 -1.95 -8.52
N ALA A 13 4.22 -1.11 -9.50
CA ALA A 13 3.29 -0.01 -9.28
C ALA A 13 1.90 -0.50 -8.81
N LEU A 14 1.42 -1.62 -9.35
CA LEU A 14 0.18 -2.26 -8.90
C LEU A 14 0.28 -2.75 -7.45
N GLU A 15 1.42 -3.30 -7.03
CA GLU A 15 1.66 -3.67 -5.63
C GLU A 15 1.58 -2.45 -4.70
N PHE A 16 2.19 -1.33 -5.08
CA PHE A 16 2.12 -0.08 -4.32
C PHE A 16 0.69 0.45 -4.19
N PHE A 17 -0.13 0.35 -5.24
CA PHE A 17 -1.54 0.74 -5.16
C PHE A 17 -2.37 -0.23 -4.30
N TYR A 18 -2.07 -1.53 -4.33
CA TYR A 18 -2.71 -2.49 -3.45
C TYR A 18 -2.39 -2.22 -1.98
N ILE A 19 -1.12 -1.90 -1.68
CA ILE A 19 -0.66 -1.50 -0.34
C ILE A 19 -1.36 -0.21 0.10
N LEU A 20 -1.36 0.83 -0.74
CA LEU A 20 -2.12 2.07 -0.52
C LEU A 20 -3.58 1.76 -0.15
N TYR A 21 -4.22 0.85 -0.88
CA TYR A 21 -5.61 0.49 -0.63
C TYR A 21 -5.82 -0.11 0.75
N LEU A 22 -4.98 -1.08 1.13
CA LEU A 22 -5.04 -1.73 2.43
C LEU A 22 -4.76 -0.76 3.58
N GLU A 23 -3.80 0.15 3.42
CA GLU A 23 -3.39 1.08 4.46
C GLU A 23 -4.36 2.27 4.61
N THR A 24 -4.92 2.78 3.51
CA THR A 24 -5.72 4.02 3.51
C THR A 24 -7.22 3.80 3.59
N PHE A 25 -7.74 2.86 2.79
CA PHE A 25 -9.18 2.64 2.65
C PHE A 25 -9.66 1.44 3.48
N ALA A 26 -8.87 0.37 3.54
CA ALA A 26 -9.22 -0.87 4.24
C ALA A 26 -8.40 -1.11 5.53
N THR A 27 -7.96 -0.05 6.21
CA THR A 27 -6.95 -0.07 7.30
C THR A 27 -7.23 -1.08 8.40
N THR A 28 -8.48 -1.23 8.85
CA THR A 28 -8.87 -2.14 9.95
C THR A 28 -9.41 -3.50 9.47
N SER A 29 -9.21 -3.82 8.19
CA SER A 29 -9.70 -5.06 7.59
C SER A 29 -8.90 -6.28 8.03
N LYS A 30 -9.53 -7.47 7.92
CA LYS A 30 -8.82 -8.76 8.13
C LYS A 30 -7.69 -8.96 7.11
N ALA A 31 -7.84 -8.41 5.90
CA ALA A 31 -6.82 -8.50 4.87
C ALA A 31 -5.57 -7.71 5.27
N THR A 32 -5.74 -6.46 5.72
CA THR A 32 -4.64 -5.62 6.22
C THR A 32 -3.95 -6.28 7.42
N ALA A 33 -4.71 -6.77 8.41
CA ALA A 33 -4.17 -7.52 9.54
C ALA A 33 -3.27 -8.69 9.12
N ARG A 34 -3.71 -9.47 8.13
CA ARG A 34 -2.96 -10.62 7.59
C ARG A 34 -1.73 -10.19 6.80
N VAL A 35 -1.86 -9.19 5.91
CA VAL A 35 -0.77 -8.76 5.01
C VAL A 35 0.36 -8.10 5.79
N PHE A 36 0.03 -7.27 6.78
CA PHE A 36 1.03 -6.57 7.60
C PHE A 36 1.39 -7.34 8.88
N ASN A 37 0.79 -8.53 9.08
CA ASN A 37 1.00 -9.35 10.28
C ASN A 37 0.77 -8.59 11.59
N VAL A 38 -0.30 -7.80 11.64
CA VAL A 38 -0.73 -7.00 12.80
C VAL A 38 -2.08 -7.50 13.29
N THR A 39 -2.29 -7.53 14.61
CA THR A 39 -3.60 -7.93 15.15
C THR A 39 -4.68 -6.89 14.81
N LYS A 40 -5.93 -7.34 14.67
CA LYS A 40 -7.05 -6.43 14.40
C LYS A 40 -7.25 -5.39 15.51
N ALA A 41 -7.06 -5.77 16.77
CA ALA A 41 -7.16 -4.86 17.90
C ALA A 41 -6.10 -3.74 17.86
N GLU A 42 -4.88 -4.06 17.39
CA GLU A 42 -3.82 -3.08 17.22
C GLU A 42 -4.12 -2.12 16.06
N LEU A 43 -4.63 -2.63 14.93
CA LEU A 43 -5.04 -1.80 13.79
C LEU A 43 -6.20 -0.84 14.10
N GLU A 44 -7.04 -1.17 15.09
CA GLU A 44 -8.15 -0.30 15.52
C GLU A 44 -7.69 0.86 16.42
N ARG A 45 -6.44 0.87 16.89
CA ARG A 45 -5.90 1.98 17.67
C ARG A 45 -5.84 3.25 16.81
N PRO A 46 -6.39 4.40 17.26
CA PRO A 46 -6.44 5.62 16.45
C PRO A 46 -5.09 6.07 15.91
N ILE A 47 -4.03 5.94 16.70
CA ILE A 47 -2.67 6.29 16.28
C ILE A 47 -2.17 5.39 15.14
N VAL A 48 -2.45 4.09 15.20
CA VAL A 48 -2.05 3.12 14.17
C VAL A 48 -2.81 3.38 12.88
N VAL A 49 -4.11 3.67 12.95
CA VAL A 49 -4.91 4.05 11.78
C VAL A 49 -4.33 5.29 11.09
N THR A 50 -3.97 6.33 11.85
CA THR A 50 -3.38 7.55 11.29
C THR A 50 -2.02 7.27 10.63
N LEU A 51 -1.17 6.46 11.28
CA LEU A 51 0.14 6.09 10.72
C LEU A 51 0.00 5.30 9.42
N PHE A 52 -0.90 4.31 9.39
CA PHE A 52 -1.17 3.52 8.18
C PHE A 52 -1.70 4.41 7.06
N LYS A 53 -2.68 5.28 7.32
CA LYS A 53 -3.19 6.18 6.27
C LYS A 53 -2.12 7.11 5.70
N ASN A 54 -1.24 7.63 6.54
CA ASN A 54 -0.10 8.42 6.07
C ASN A 54 0.83 7.57 5.20
N GLN A 55 1.20 6.36 5.66
CA GLN A 55 2.05 5.43 4.93
C GLN A 55 1.44 5.05 3.57
N GLY A 56 0.13 4.82 3.53
CA GLY A 56 -0.62 4.51 2.34
C GLY A 56 -0.49 5.61 1.28
N VAL A 57 -0.67 6.88 1.66
CA VAL A 57 -0.51 8.01 0.73
C VAL A 57 0.90 8.06 0.14
N TYR A 58 1.94 7.85 0.96
CA TYR A 58 3.32 7.78 0.44
C TYR A 58 3.49 6.63 -0.56
N ASN A 59 2.97 5.44 -0.24
CA ASN A 59 3.00 4.29 -1.14
C ASN A 59 2.26 4.57 -2.46
N GLY A 60 1.11 5.26 -2.41
CA GLY A 60 0.38 5.69 -3.60
C GLY A 60 1.19 6.64 -4.49
N LEU A 61 1.89 7.62 -3.91
CA LEU A 61 2.75 8.53 -4.66
C LEU A 61 3.94 7.81 -5.30
N ILE A 62 4.52 6.82 -4.63
CA ILE A 62 5.57 5.98 -5.22
C ILE A 62 5.03 5.20 -6.42
N GLY A 63 3.84 4.61 -6.30
CA GLY A 63 3.17 3.93 -7.42
C GLY A 63 2.97 4.84 -8.64
N LEU A 64 2.55 6.08 -8.43
CA LEU A 64 2.46 7.08 -9.51
C LEU A 64 3.83 7.45 -10.09
N GLY A 65 4.85 7.61 -9.24
CA GLY A 65 6.23 7.89 -9.67
C GLY A 65 6.82 6.77 -10.54
N LEU A 66 6.52 5.51 -10.21
CA LEU A 66 6.92 4.35 -11.02
C LEU A 66 6.24 4.33 -12.39
N LEU A 67 4.98 4.75 -12.50
CA LEU A 67 4.31 4.84 -13.81
C LEU A 67 4.82 6.01 -14.66
N TYR A 68 5.44 7.02 -14.04
CA TYR A 68 6.02 8.17 -14.73
C TYR A 68 7.46 7.94 -15.22
N SER A 69 8.23 7.07 -14.57
CA SER A 69 9.65 6.79 -14.86
C SER A 69 9.89 6.05 -16.17
#